data_AF-A0A521RS38-F1
#
_entry.id   AF-A0A521RS38-F1
#
_cell.length_a   1.000
_cell.length_b   1.000
_cell.length_c   1.000
_cell.angle_alpha   90.00
_cell.angle_beta   90.00
_cell.angle_gamma   90.00
#
_symmetry.space_group_name_H-M   'P 1'
#
loop_
_entity.id
_entity.type
_entity.pdbx_description
1 polymer ?
#
loop_
_entity_poly.entity_id
_entity_poly.type
_entity_poly.pdbx_seq_one_letter_code
_entity_poly.pdbx_strand_id
1 'polypeptide(L)'
;MRLQCALDAEGEMSDMHTDKLPSVESLPAGNMWNSALSTCADSFEEWAAAGAAWQSEVSQFAERRLKDNFSTWLTLLSARDAASVWQAQSAWSVRAAEDYSKEAKRLAELVASVTLSGATPEAQQTTQLLG
;
A
#
# COMPACT_ATOMS: atom_id res chain seq x y z
N MET A 1 -13.46 -12.54 -1.12
CA MET A 1 -14.71 -11.98 -1.67
C MET A 1 -14.38 -10.98 -2.78
N ARG A 2 -13.84 -11.46 -3.92
CA ARG A 2 -13.36 -10.61 -5.04
C ARG A 2 -13.63 -11.22 -6.44
N LEU A 3 -14.52 -12.19 -6.54
CA LEU A 3 -14.85 -12.86 -7.82
C LEU A 3 -16.35 -12.80 -8.18
N GLN A 4 -17.20 -12.19 -7.35
CA GLN A 4 -18.65 -12.21 -7.57
C GLN A 4 -19.13 -11.16 -8.59
N CYS A 5 -18.39 -10.08 -8.82
CA CYS A 5 -18.86 -8.98 -9.67
C CYS A 5 -18.83 -9.30 -11.19
N ALA A 6 -18.27 -10.43 -11.61
CA ALA A 6 -18.10 -10.76 -13.03
C ALA A 6 -18.96 -11.93 -13.53
N LEU A 7 -19.67 -12.66 -12.66
CA LEU A 7 -20.37 -13.90 -13.03
C LEU A 7 -21.90 -13.82 -13.07
N ASP A 8 -22.51 -12.76 -12.55
CA ASP A 8 -23.98 -12.66 -12.48
C ASP A 8 -24.62 -12.07 -13.76
N ALA A 9 -23.87 -11.89 -14.86
CA ALA A 9 -24.34 -11.21 -16.08
C ALA A 9 -24.74 -12.14 -17.24
N GLU A 10 -24.57 -13.47 -17.15
CA GLU A 10 -24.77 -14.38 -18.30
C GLU A 10 -25.93 -15.39 -18.18
N GLY A 11 -26.86 -15.21 -17.24
CA GLY A 11 -27.96 -16.17 -17.03
C GLY A 11 -29.34 -15.53 -17.01
N GLU A 12 -29.95 -15.33 -18.19
CA GLU A 12 -31.38 -15.56 -18.49
C GLU A 12 -31.79 -14.80 -19.75
N MET A 13 -31.84 -15.50 -20.88
CA MET A 13 -32.51 -15.03 -22.11
C MET A 13 -33.73 -15.93 -22.35
N SER A 14 -34.92 -15.47 -21.96
CA SER A 14 -36.17 -15.93 -22.58
C SER A 14 -37.33 -14.95 -22.39
N ASP A 15 -37.96 -14.66 -23.53
CA ASP A 15 -39.33 -14.16 -23.77
C ASP A 15 -39.73 -12.69 -23.50
N MET A 16 -39.69 -11.92 -24.60
CA MET A 16 -40.84 -11.24 -25.24
C MET A 16 -41.81 -10.41 -24.36
N HIS A 17 -41.69 -9.07 -24.44
CA HIS A 17 -42.81 -8.21 -24.90
C HIS A 17 -42.33 -6.80 -25.26
N THR A 18 -42.63 -6.38 -26.48
CA THR A 18 -42.51 -5.00 -26.96
C THR A 18 -43.60 -4.15 -26.34
N ASP A 19 -43.31 -3.41 -25.27
CA ASP A 19 -44.08 -2.21 -24.98
C ASP A 19 -43.29 -1.20 -24.13
N LYS A 20 -43.21 0.03 -24.65
CA LYS A 20 -42.67 1.25 -24.03
C LYS A 20 -41.23 1.19 -23.55
N LEU A 21 -40.30 1.65 -24.39
CA LEU A 21 -38.99 2.13 -23.91
C LEU A 21 -39.23 3.26 -22.90
N PRO A 22 -38.86 3.09 -21.62
CA PRO A 22 -38.85 4.21 -20.69
C PRO A 22 -37.74 5.17 -21.12
N SER A 23 -38.04 6.47 -21.12
CA SER A 23 -37.06 7.52 -21.33
C SER A 23 -35.87 7.32 -20.39
N VAL A 24 -34.66 7.32 -20.96
CA VAL A 24 -33.36 7.06 -20.31
C VAL A 24 -33.08 8.05 -19.15
N GLU A 25 -33.88 9.10 -19.02
CA GLU A 25 -33.72 10.19 -18.03
C GLU A 25 -34.16 9.86 -16.59
N SER A 26 -34.63 8.65 -16.28
CA SER A 26 -35.22 8.37 -14.95
C SER A 26 -34.60 7.23 -14.13
N LEU A 27 -33.43 6.72 -14.49
CA LEU A 27 -32.84 5.61 -13.72
C LEU A 27 -31.90 6.10 -12.61
N PRO A 28 -32.27 5.95 -11.31
CA PRO A 28 -31.33 6.03 -10.19
C PRO A 28 -30.23 4.94 -10.24
N ALA A 29 -30.23 4.12 -11.29
CA ALA A 29 -29.15 3.20 -11.61
C ALA A 29 -27.96 3.90 -12.32
N GLY A 30 -28.17 4.93 -13.14
CA GLY A 30 -27.08 5.56 -13.90
C GLY A 30 -26.08 6.32 -13.02
N ASN A 31 -26.61 7.07 -12.06
CA ASN A 31 -25.84 7.72 -10.99
C ASN A 31 -25.23 6.71 -10.00
N MET A 32 -25.91 5.58 -9.71
CA MET A 32 -25.35 4.51 -8.87
C MET A 32 -24.15 3.82 -9.55
N TRP A 33 -24.24 3.52 -10.85
CA TRP A 33 -23.14 2.94 -11.63
C TRP A 33 -21.95 3.91 -11.73
N ASN A 34 -22.19 5.19 -12.00
CA ASN A 34 -21.14 6.20 -12.03
C ASN A 34 -20.48 6.40 -10.67
N SER A 35 -21.26 6.39 -9.59
CA SER A 35 -20.72 6.47 -8.22
C SER A 35 -19.87 5.25 -7.88
N ALA A 36 -20.33 4.04 -8.21
CA ALA A 36 -19.59 2.81 -7.97
C ALA A 36 -18.29 2.76 -8.77
N LEU A 37 -18.31 3.21 -10.03
CA LEU A 37 -17.12 3.28 -10.88
C LEU A 37 -16.10 4.32 -10.35
N SER A 38 -16.59 5.47 -9.88
CA SER A 38 -15.75 6.51 -9.25
C SER A 38 -15.07 5.98 -8.00
N THR A 39 -15.83 5.37 -7.08
CA THR A 39 -15.26 4.79 -5.85
C THR A 39 -14.21 3.73 -6.14
N CYS A 40 -14.43 2.90 -7.17
CA CYS A 40 -13.44 1.93 -7.63
C CYS A 40 -12.18 2.63 -8.17
N ALA A 41 -12.32 3.67 -9.00
CA ALA A 41 -11.19 4.42 -9.55
C ALA A 41 -10.37 5.10 -8.45
N ASP A 42 -11.03 5.77 -7.51
CA ASP A 42 -10.40 6.44 -6.35
C ASP A 42 -9.63 5.42 -5.50
N SER A 43 -10.24 4.25 -5.25
CA SER A 43 -9.57 3.16 -4.51
C SER A 43 -8.32 2.66 -5.24
N PHE A 44 -8.37 2.48 -6.56
CA PHE A 44 -7.20 2.06 -7.34
C PHE A 44 -6.08 3.10 -7.32
N GLU A 45 -6.41 4.38 -7.39
CA GLU A 45 -5.44 5.47 -7.31
C GLU A 45 -4.74 5.51 -5.94
N GLU A 46 -5.49 5.35 -4.85
CA GLU A 46 -4.93 5.28 -3.50
C GLU A 46 -3.98 4.08 -3.32
N TRP A 47 -4.37 2.90 -3.81
CA TRP A 47 -3.50 1.70 -3.77
C TRP A 47 -2.25 1.86 -4.64
N ALA A 48 -2.35 2.52 -5.79
CA ALA A 48 -1.20 2.80 -6.65
C ALA A 48 -0.24 3.80 -5.99
N ALA A 49 -0.75 4.88 -5.42
CA ALA A 49 0.03 5.88 -4.69
C ALA A 49 0.74 5.26 -3.49
N ALA A 50 0.04 4.41 -2.74
CA ALA A 50 0.60 3.63 -1.64
C ALA A 50 1.74 2.70 -2.08
N GLY A 51 1.54 1.97 -3.18
CA GLY A 51 2.57 1.12 -3.75
C GLY A 51 3.82 1.90 -4.16
N ALA A 52 3.64 3.06 -4.79
CA ALA A 52 4.73 3.95 -5.15
C ALA A 52 5.48 4.51 -3.92
N ALA A 53 4.75 4.91 -2.88
CA ALA A 53 5.34 5.39 -1.62
C ALA A 53 6.16 4.30 -0.93
N TRP A 54 5.64 3.06 -0.88
CA TRP A 54 6.36 1.92 -0.32
C TRP A 54 7.64 1.61 -1.10
N GLN A 55 7.56 1.55 -2.44
CA GLN A 55 8.73 1.34 -3.29
C GLN A 55 9.78 2.44 -3.13
N SER A 56 9.34 3.69 -3.01
CA SER A 56 10.24 4.83 -2.80
C SER A 56 10.98 4.72 -1.47
N GLU A 57 10.28 4.43 -0.36
CA GLU A 57 10.92 4.32 0.95
C GLU A 57 11.95 3.17 0.98
N VAL A 58 11.60 2.00 0.42
CA VAL A 58 12.53 0.86 0.31
C VAL A 58 13.77 1.24 -0.51
N SER A 59 13.59 1.95 -1.62
CA SER A 59 14.70 2.39 -2.47
C SER A 59 15.62 3.36 -1.74
N GLN A 60 15.05 4.36 -1.07
CA GLN A 60 15.81 5.32 -0.28
C GLN A 60 16.55 4.65 0.89
N PHE A 61 15.92 3.67 1.54
CA PHE A 61 16.58 2.90 2.59
C PHE A 61 17.77 2.11 2.05
N ALA A 62 17.60 1.43 0.91
CA ALA A 62 18.68 0.70 0.26
C ALA A 62 19.87 1.62 -0.09
N GLU A 63 19.59 2.81 -0.65
CA GLU A 63 20.63 3.80 -0.95
C GLU A 63 21.38 4.26 0.30
N ARG A 64 20.66 4.61 1.38
CA ARG A 64 21.27 4.99 2.67
C ARG A 64 22.19 3.89 3.19
N ARG A 65 21.71 2.64 3.22
CA ARG A 65 22.49 1.50 3.71
C ARG A 65 23.69 1.16 2.83
N LEU A 66 23.57 1.27 1.51
CA LEU A 66 24.69 1.05 0.60
C LEU A 66 25.81 2.07 0.82
N LYS A 67 25.45 3.34 0.98
CA LYS A 67 26.41 4.42 1.27
C LYS A 67 27.16 4.17 2.59
N ASP A 68 26.43 3.82 3.64
CA ASP A 68 27.01 3.55 4.95
C ASP A 68 27.87 2.27 4.97
N ASN A 69 27.42 1.23 4.26
CA ASN A 69 28.21 0.01 4.07
C ASN A 69 29.52 0.33 3.37
N PHE A 70 29.48 1.09 2.26
CA PHE A 70 30.67 1.46 1.52
C PHE A 70 31.67 2.24 2.38
N SER A 71 31.20 3.24 3.13
CA SER A 71 32.04 4.00 4.07
C SER A 71 32.66 3.10 5.16
N THR A 72 31.89 2.14 5.68
CA THR A 72 32.38 1.18 6.68
C THR A 72 33.43 0.25 6.08
N TRP A 73 33.22 -0.25 4.86
CA TRP A 73 34.21 -1.07 4.16
C TRP A 73 35.52 -0.33 3.95
N LEU A 74 35.47 0.94 3.53
CA LEU A 74 36.68 1.76 3.41
C LEU A 74 37.41 1.93 4.74
N THR A 75 36.66 2.09 5.83
CA THR A 75 37.22 2.19 7.18
C THR A 75 37.89 0.88 7.59
N LEU A 76 37.24 -0.26 7.36
CA LEU A 76 37.79 -1.59 7.65
C LEU A 76 39.04 -1.89 6.84
N LEU A 77 39.05 -1.57 5.53
CA LEU A 77 40.21 -1.74 4.66
C LEU A 77 41.39 -0.84 5.04
N SER A 78 41.13 0.28 5.71
CA SER A 78 42.15 1.22 6.17
C SER A 78 42.65 0.93 7.58
N ALA A 79 42.02 0.00 8.30
CA ALA A 79 42.39 -0.34 9.67
C ALA A 79 43.74 -1.07 9.72
N ARG A 80 44.61 -0.66 10.65
CA ARG A 80 45.97 -1.22 10.78
C ARG A 80 46.08 -2.32 11.83
N ASP A 81 45.05 -2.51 12.64
CA ASP A 81 45.04 -3.42 13.77
C ASP A 81 43.63 -3.98 14.05
N ALA A 82 43.58 -5.09 14.79
CA ALA A 82 42.34 -5.80 15.08
C ALA A 82 41.38 -5.00 15.98
N ALA A 83 41.87 -4.12 16.84
CA ALA A 83 41.02 -3.30 17.70
C ALA A 83 40.27 -2.25 16.88
N SER A 84 40.96 -1.61 15.93
CA SER A 84 40.36 -0.69 14.96
C SER A 84 39.30 -1.36 14.09
N VAL A 85 39.57 -2.59 13.62
CA VAL A 85 38.58 -3.41 12.89
C VAL A 85 37.35 -3.68 13.76
N TRP A 86 37.57 -4.14 14.99
CA TRP A 86 36.49 -4.46 15.92
C TRP A 86 35.62 -3.24 16.24
N GLN A 87 36.24 -2.09 16.45
CA GLN A 87 35.53 -0.84 16.72
C GLN A 87 34.69 -0.41 15.51
N ALA A 88 35.24 -0.44 14.30
CA ALA A 88 34.52 -0.10 13.08
C ALA A 88 33.32 -1.04 12.84
N GLN A 89 33.52 -2.35 13.03
CA GLN A 89 32.47 -3.35 12.91
C GLN A 89 31.36 -3.16 13.95
N SER A 90 31.73 -2.92 15.21
CA SER A 90 30.77 -2.72 16.31
C SER A 90 29.96 -1.43 16.12
N ALA A 91 30.60 -0.36 15.67
CA ALA A 91 29.91 0.89 15.38
C ALA A 91 28.94 0.75 14.20
N TRP A 92 29.32 -0.03 13.17
CA TRP A 92 28.42 -0.35 12.07
C TRP A 92 27.23 -1.20 12.49
N SER A 93 27.42 -2.21 13.35
CA SER A 93 26.33 -3.11 13.74
C SER A 93 25.26 -2.40 14.56
N VAL A 94 25.66 -1.51 15.48
CA VAL A 94 24.73 -0.67 16.26
C VAL A 94 23.90 0.21 15.33
N ARG A 95 24.57 0.95 14.42
CA ARG A 95 23.86 1.81 13.45
C ARG A 95 22.92 1.01 12.55
N ALA A 96 23.37 -0.15 12.05
CA ALA A 96 22.54 -1.00 11.21
C ALA A 96 21.27 -1.44 11.94
N ALA A 97 21.39 -1.89 13.20
CA ALA A 97 20.23 -2.30 14.00
C ALA A 97 19.23 -1.15 14.21
N GLU A 98 19.73 0.06 14.50
CA GLU A 98 18.89 1.26 14.63
C GLU A 98 18.18 1.62 13.32
N ASP A 99 18.92 1.62 12.21
CA ASP A 99 18.40 1.90 10.87
C ASP A 99 17.28 0.92 10.48
N TYR A 100 17.52 -0.39 10.63
CA TYR A 100 16.51 -1.42 10.32
C TYR A 100 15.28 -1.31 11.21
N SER A 101 15.45 -1.01 12.49
CA SER A 101 14.33 -0.84 13.41
C SER A 101 13.47 0.36 13.05
N LYS A 102 14.11 1.49 12.71
CA LYS A 102 13.44 2.71 12.26
C LYS A 102 12.73 2.49 10.93
N GLU A 103 13.36 1.79 10.00
CA GLU A 103 12.79 1.47 8.70
C GLU A 103 11.57 0.56 8.82
N ALA A 104 11.67 -0.50 9.63
CA ALA A 104 10.55 -1.39 9.90
C ALA A 104 9.33 -0.64 10.44
N LYS A 105 9.56 0.35 11.33
CA LYS A 105 8.49 1.22 11.83
C LYS A 105 7.84 2.04 10.73
N ARG A 106 8.64 2.67 9.86
CA ARG A 106 8.12 3.48 8.73
C ARG A 106 7.32 2.64 7.74
N LEU A 107 7.81 1.45 7.40
CA LEU A 107 7.09 0.54 6.52
C LEU A 107 5.77 0.07 7.16
N ALA A 108 5.75 -0.19 8.47
CA ALA A 108 4.52 -0.51 9.19
C ALA A 108 3.52 0.65 9.17
N GLU A 109 3.97 1.89 9.35
CA GLU A 109 3.13 3.09 9.25
C GLU A 109 2.55 3.28 7.84
N LEU A 110 3.34 3.03 6.79
CA LEU A 110 2.87 3.05 5.40
C LEU A 110 1.83 1.96 5.13
N VAL A 111 1.99 0.74 5.66
CA VAL A 111 0.97 -0.32 5.50
C VAL A 111 -0.31 0.01 6.28
N ALA A 112 -0.17 0.59 7.48
CA ALA A 112 -1.31 0.98 8.30
C ALA A 112 -2.13 2.10 7.66
N SER A 113 -1.50 3.10 7.03
CA SER A 113 -2.21 4.18 6.35
C SER A 113 -3.08 3.66 5.20
N VAL A 114 -2.56 2.71 4.43
CA VAL A 114 -3.29 2.07 3.32
C VAL A 114 -4.45 1.22 3.80
N THR A 115 -4.25 0.49 4.90
CA THR A 115 -5.29 -0.34 5.51
C THR A 115 -6.42 0.52 6.07
N LEU A 116 -6.10 1.71 6.61
CA LEU A 116 -7.07 2.65 7.14
C LEU A 116 -7.85 3.39 6.03
N SER A 117 -7.19 3.77 4.92
CA SER A 117 -7.87 4.34 3.76
C SER A 117 -8.79 3.34 3.06
N GLY A 118 -8.43 2.04 3.07
CA GLY A 118 -9.26 0.98 2.50
C GLY A 118 -10.40 0.48 3.41
N ALA A 119 -10.48 0.93 4.67
CA ALA A 119 -11.59 0.62 5.55
C ALA A 119 -12.80 1.50 5.17
N THR A 120 -13.91 0.89 4.77
CA THR A 120 -15.15 1.64 4.53
C THR A 120 -15.55 2.43 5.78
N PRO A 121 -16.22 3.59 5.65
CA PRO A 121 -16.66 4.40 6.79
C PRO A 121 -17.50 3.60 7.81
N GLU A 122 -18.26 2.60 7.36
CA GLU A 122 -19.02 1.72 8.26
C GLU A 122 -18.11 0.83 9.13
N ALA A 123 -16.97 0.38 8.61
CA ALA A 123 -16.00 -0.43 9.35
C ALA A 123 -15.21 0.39 10.39
N GLN A 124 -14.95 1.67 10.10
CA GLN A 124 -14.35 2.60 11.06
C GLN A 124 -15.32 2.96 12.20
N GLN A 125 -16.62 3.13 11.91
CA GLN A 125 -17.64 3.36 12.95
C GLN A 125 -17.87 2.15 13.86
N THR A 126 -17.86 0.92 13.33
CA THR A 126 -17.98 -0.28 14.17
C THR A 126 -16.78 -0.44 15.11
N THR A 127 -15.58 -0.06 14.65
CA THR A 127 -14.37 -0.11 15.48
C THR A 127 -14.38 0.95 16.59
N GLN A 128 -14.95 2.13 16.34
CA GLN A 128 -15.12 3.17 17.38
C GLN A 128 -16.24 2.87 18.39
N LEU A 129 -17.27 2.10 18.01
CA LEU A 129 -18.36 1.68 18.91
C LEU A 129 -18.02 0.45 19.76
N LEU A 130 -16.99 -0.31 19.38
CA LEU A 130 -16.50 -1.49 20.11
C LEU A 130 -15.28 -1.19 21.01
N GLY A 131 -14.85 0.08 21.07
CA GLY A 131 -13.81 0.59 21.97
C GLY A 131 -14.36 1.13 23.28
#